data_AF-H0HYE1-F1
#
_entry.id   AF-H0HYE1-F1
#
_cell.length_a   1.000
_cell.length_b   1.000
_cell.length_c   1.000
_cell.angle_alpha   90.00
_cell.angle_beta   90.00
_cell.angle_gamma   90.00
#
_symmetry.space_group_name_H-M   'P 1'
#
loop_
_entity.id
_entity.type
_entity.pdbx_description
1 polymer ?
#
loop_
_entity_poly.entity_id
_entity_poly.type
_entity_poly.pdbx_seq_one_letter_code
_entity_poly.pdbx_strand_id
1 'polypeptide(L)'
;MVRDLLKSAAYVTLDDDAARRSLEEDPCNQLKALSDQAKDSALPVVIDEVQRLPELTFALKRIVDQDNRRGHFVLTGSADIFTSGKAYDSLAGRVTTLTLRPFSTAEIYRAAPCRILDAVAADPKNPLPLLPKPRSYDRPEIIDLVVRGGFPEMRQLPDRDRMGRSSNYVDSIIERDVVATASHFPTPKR
;
A
#
# COMPACT_ATOMS: atom_id res chain seq x y z
N MET A 1 6.40 0.14 8.86
CA MET A 1 5.59 1.32 8.45
C MET A 1 4.12 1.16 8.80
N VAL A 2 3.33 0.26 8.18
CA VAL A 2 1.90 0.14 8.54
C VAL A 2 1.73 -0.37 9.98
N ARG A 3 2.54 -1.36 10.39
CA ARG A 3 2.61 -1.84 11.78
C ARG A 3 2.81 -0.72 12.81
N ASP A 4 3.52 0.34 12.46
CA ASP A 4 3.90 1.43 13.38
C ASP A 4 2.91 2.60 13.34
N LEU A 5 2.15 2.73 12.24
CA LEU A 5 1.20 3.83 12.01
C LEU A 5 -0.24 3.46 12.37
N LEU A 6 -0.61 2.18 12.26
CA LEU A 6 -1.96 1.70 12.47
C LEU A 6 -2.04 0.87 13.75
N LYS A 7 -2.77 1.38 14.75
CA LYS A 7 -3.18 0.55 15.89
C LYS A 7 -4.10 -0.55 15.37
N SER A 8 -3.76 -1.79 15.68
CA SER A 8 -4.49 -2.98 15.25
C SER A 8 -4.74 -3.90 16.43
N ALA A 9 -5.82 -4.67 16.35
CA ALA A 9 -6.14 -5.70 17.34
C ALA A 9 -5.20 -6.91 17.19
N ALA A 10 -4.88 -7.22 15.93
CA ALA A 10 -3.97 -8.27 15.53
C ALA A 10 -3.24 -7.85 14.24
N TYR A 11 -2.00 -8.28 14.12
CA TYR A 11 -1.16 -8.08 12.94
C TYR A 11 -0.60 -9.42 12.51
N VAL A 12 -0.90 -9.82 11.28
CA VAL A 12 -0.39 -11.06 10.67
C VAL A 12 0.35 -10.68 9.39
N THR A 13 1.56 -11.17 9.20
CA THR A 13 2.31 -11.01 7.95
C THR A 13 2.41 -12.34 7.23
N LEU A 14 2.14 -12.33 5.92
CA LEU A 14 2.26 -13.52 5.07
C LEU A 14 3.67 -13.73 4.51
N ASP A 15 4.62 -12.86 4.86
CA ASP A 15 6.05 -13.17 4.70
C ASP A 15 6.53 -14.18 5.77
N ASP A 16 5.79 -14.35 6.87
CA ASP A 16 6.01 -15.44 7.82
C ASP A 16 5.37 -16.73 7.28
N ASP A 17 6.20 -17.71 6.95
CA ASP A 17 5.77 -18.98 6.36
C ASP A 17 4.84 -19.79 7.28
N ALA A 18 5.01 -19.72 8.60
CA ALA A 18 4.15 -20.44 9.53
C ALA A 18 2.76 -19.80 9.59
N ALA A 19 2.71 -18.46 9.66
CA ALA A 19 1.45 -17.72 9.59
C ALA A 19 0.72 -17.94 8.26
N ARG A 20 1.46 -17.90 7.15
CA ARG A 20 0.91 -18.14 5.81
C ARG A 20 0.34 -19.54 5.66
N ARG A 21 1.08 -20.59 6.06
CA ARG A 21 0.60 -21.99 6.01
C ARG A 21 -0.62 -22.20 6.88
N SER A 22 -0.65 -21.63 8.08
CA SER A 22 -1.80 -21.73 8.97
C SER A 22 -3.07 -21.15 8.32
N LEU A 23 -2.96 -20.00 7.65
CA LEU A 23 -4.05 -19.39 6.89
C LEU A 23 -4.40 -20.15 5.61
N GLU A 24 -3.43 -20.80 4.97
CA GLU A 24 -3.65 -21.64 3.78
C GLU A 24 -4.43 -22.92 4.12
N GLU A 25 -4.14 -23.55 5.26
CA GLU A 25 -4.79 -24.79 5.71
C GLU A 25 -6.25 -24.60 6.12
N ASP A 26 -6.56 -23.53 6.88
CA ASP A 26 -7.93 -23.24 7.34
C ASP A 26 -8.23 -21.73 7.40
N PRO A 27 -8.39 -21.08 6.23
CA PRO A 27 -8.48 -19.63 6.15
C PRO A 27 -9.69 -19.07 6.89
N CYS A 28 -10.83 -19.77 6.84
CA CYS A 28 -12.07 -19.30 7.48
C CYS A 28 -11.96 -19.32 9.00
N ASN A 29 -11.50 -20.42 9.60
CA ASN A 29 -11.44 -20.50 11.06
C ASN A 29 -10.35 -19.61 11.63
N GLN A 30 -9.18 -19.53 10.99
CA GLN A 30 -8.09 -18.65 11.43
C GLN A 30 -8.49 -17.17 11.37
N LEU A 31 -9.05 -16.71 10.24
CA LEU A 31 -9.52 -15.32 10.13
C LEU A 31 -10.67 -15.02 11.09
N LYS A 32 -11.55 -15.99 11.36
CA LYS A 32 -12.62 -15.83 12.34
C LYS A 32 -12.06 -15.69 13.76
N ALA A 33 -11.07 -16.50 14.14
CA ALA A 33 -10.42 -16.40 15.44
C ALA A 33 -9.77 -15.01 15.63
N LEU A 34 -9.04 -14.52 14.63
CA LEU A 34 -8.45 -13.18 14.63
C LEU A 34 -9.54 -12.08 14.72
N SER A 35 -10.62 -12.26 13.96
CA SER A 35 -11.76 -11.36 13.98
C SER A 35 -12.43 -11.30 15.34
N ASP A 36 -12.67 -12.46 15.96
CA ASP A 36 -13.32 -12.58 17.27
C ASP A 36 -12.46 -11.97 18.37
N GLN A 37 -11.13 -12.18 18.34
CA GLN A 37 -10.19 -11.49 19.23
C GLN A 37 -10.25 -9.97 19.08
N ALA A 38 -10.50 -9.47 17.86
CA ALA A 38 -10.58 -8.06 17.58
C ALA A 38 -11.92 -7.40 17.95
N LYS A 39 -12.98 -8.17 18.22
CA LYS A 39 -14.34 -7.64 18.46
C LYS A 39 -14.40 -6.62 19.59
N ASP A 40 -13.72 -6.88 20.69
CA ASP A 40 -13.80 -6.04 21.89
C ASP A 40 -12.93 -4.78 21.80
N SER A 41 -11.98 -4.73 20.85
CA SER A 41 -10.98 -3.66 20.77
C SER A 41 -11.40 -2.48 19.89
N ALA A 42 -12.43 -2.63 19.06
CA ALA A 42 -12.79 -1.73 17.95
C ALA A 42 -11.64 -1.43 16.97
N LEU A 43 -10.54 -2.18 17.02
CA LEU A 43 -9.40 -2.06 16.11
C LEU A 43 -9.47 -3.11 14.99
N PRO A 44 -8.92 -2.80 13.80
CA PRO A 44 -8.88 -3.74 12.68
C PRO A 44 -7.92 -4.90 12.93
N VAL A 45 -8.14 -5.99 12.21
CA VAL A 45 -7.13 -7.03 11.96
C VAL A 45 -6.32 -6.63 10.73
N VAL A 46 -4.99 -6.56 10.85
CA VAL A 46 -4.09 -6.26 9.73
C VAL A 46 -3.53 -7.55 9.15
N ILE A 47 -3.64 -7.71 7.84
CA ILE A 47 -3.04 -8.81 7.07
C ILE A 47 -2.07 -8.19 6.08
N ASP A 48 -0.79 -8.48 6.28
CA ASP A 48 0.30 -7.90 5.52
C ASP A 48 0.83 -8.83 4.43
N GLU A 49 1.23 -8.23 3.31
CA GLU A 49 1.61 -8.91 2.07
C GLU A 49 0.54 -9.90 1.56
N VAL A 50 -0.73 -9.46 1.51
CA VAL A 50 -1.89 -10.29 1.10
C VAL A 50 -1.71 -10.98 -0.27
N GLN A 51 -0.90 -10.41 -1.17
CA GLN A 51 -0.52 -11.01 -2.46
C GLN A 51 0.24 -12.33 -2.37
N ARG A 52 0.71 -12.72 -1.19
CA ARG A 52 1.33 -14.02 -0.93
C ARG A 52 0.30 -15.15 -0.83
N LEU A 53 -0.97 -14.84 -0.55
CA LEU A 53 -2.06 -15.82 -0.47
C LEU A 53 -3.35 -15.24 -1.11
N PRO A 54 -3.40 -15.06 -2.45
CA PRO A 54 -4.53 -14.43 -3.14
C PRO A 54 -5.90 -15.11 -2.91
N GLU A 55 -5.93 -16.41 -2.65
CA GLU A 55 -7.13 -17.21 -2.33
C GLU A 55 -7.79 -16.81 -1.01
N LEU A 56 -7.07 -16.10 -0.13
CA LEU A 56 -7.58 -15.60 1.15
C LEU A 56 -8.77 -14.65 0.96
N THR A 57 -8.93 -14.04 -0.22
CA THR A 57 -10.05 -13.15 -0.55
C THR A 57 -11.42 -13.85 -0.40
N PHE A 58 -11.52 -15.15 -0.65
CA PHE A 58 -12.78 -15.89 -0.47
C PHE A 58 -13.20 -15.99 1.00
N ALA A 59 -12.25 -16.28 1.88
CA ALA A 59 -12.52 -16.39 3.31
C ALA A 59 -12.83 -15.02 3.92
N LEU A 60 -12.09 -13.98 3.51
CA LEU A 60 -12.38 -12.60 3.87
C LEU A 60 -13.82 -12.21 3.47
N LYS A 61 -14.23 -12.52 2.24
CA LYS A 61 -15.60 -12.25 1.77
C LYS A 61 -16.64 -12.90 2.66
N ARG A 62 -16.49 -14.20 2.91
CA ARG A 62 -17.43 -14.98 3.72
C ARG A 62 -17.57 -14.40 5.13
N ILE A 63 -16.49 -13.91 5.73
CA ILE A 63 -16.51 -13.32 7.07
C ILE A 63 -17.16 -11.94 7.05
N VAL A 64 -16.77 -11.07 6.12
CA VAL A 64 -17.33 -9.71 6.01
C VAL A 64 -18.82 -9.74 5.64
N ASP A 65 -19.26 -10.74 4.86
CA ASP A 65 -20.68 -10.96 4.55
C ASP A 65 -21.51 -11.32 5.79
N GLN A 66 -20.90 -11.94 6.79
CA GLN A 66 -21.55 -12.31 8.06
C GLN A 66 -21.45 -11.20 9.11
N ASP A 67 -20.39 -10.40 9.08
CA ASP A 67 -20.12 -9.30 10.00
C ASP A 67 -19.67 -8.06 9.20
N ASN A 68 -20.63 -7.18 8.92
CA ASN A 68 -20.43 -5.99 8.08
C ASN A 68 -19.87 -4.78 8.86
N ARG A 69 -19.16 -5.02 9.97
CA ARG A 69 -18.54 -3.95 10.75
C ARG A 69 -17.51 -3.19 9.91
N ARG A 70 -17.50 -1.86 10.06
CA ARG A 70 -16.57 -1.00 9.32
C ARG A 70 -15.16 -1.12 9.87
N GLY A 71 -14.16 -1.13 8.98
CA GLY A 71 -12.76 -1.24 9.36
C GLY A 71 -12.41 -2.60 9.97
N HIS A 72 -13.07 -3.67 9.53
CA HIS A 72 -12.87 -5.03 10.04
C HIS A 72 -11.45 -5.54 9.75
N PHE A 73 -11.05 -5.45 8.48
CA PHE A 73 -9.74 -5.89 8.00
C PHE A 73 -9.03 -4.76 7.30
N VAL A 74 -7.72 -4.70 7.48
CA VAL A 74 -6.80 -3.87 6.70
C VAL A 74 -5.84 -4.80 5.99
N LEU A 75 -5.87 -4.77 4.67
CA LEU A 75 -4.98 -5.55 3.83
C LEU A 75 -3.86 -4.65 3.35
N THR A 76 -2.62 -5.09 3.51
CA THR A 76 -1.44 -4.40 2.98
C THR A 76 -0.68 -5.31 2.03
N GLY A 77 0.08 -4.68 1.13
CA GLY A 77 0.83 -5.39 0.13
C GLY A 77 1.55 -4.45 -0.82
N SER A 78 2.75 -4.84 -1.24
CA SER A 78 3.48 -4.19 -2.32
C SER A 78 2.81 -4.31 -3.71
N ALA A 79 1.90 -5.26 -3.88
CA ALA A 79 1.15 -5.47 -5.11
C ALA A 79 -0.36 -5.41 -4.86
N ASP A 80 -1.09 -4.71 -5.74
CA ASP A 80 -2.55 -4.68 -5.70
C ASP A 80 -3.12 -5.96 -6.33
N ILE A 81 -3.54 -6.90 -5.47
CA ILE A 81 -4.13 -8.17 -5.88
C ILE A 81 -5.46 -8.03 -6.61
N PHE A 82 -6.21 -6.96 -6.33
CA PHE A 82 -7.54 -6.73 -6.87
C PHE A 82 -7.44 -6.16 -8.29
N THR A 83 -6.46 -5.29 -8.52
CA THR A 83 -6.18 -4.73 -9.85
C THR A 83 -5.42 -5.70 -10.74
N SER A 84 -4.56 -6.57 -10.20
CA SER A 84 -3.78 -7.53 -10.98
C SER A 84 -4.57 -8.77 -11.46
N GLY A 85 -5.87 -8.86 -11.18
CA GLY A 85 -6.71 -10.03 -11.52
C GLY A 85 -6.31 -11.33 -10.82
N LYS A 86 -5.47 -11.25 -9.77
CA LYS A 86 -5.01 -12.41 -9.00
C LYS A 86 -5.92 -12.74 -7.83
N ALA A 87 -6.66 -11.74 -7.35
CA ALA A 87 -7.72 -11.95 -6.40
C ALA A 87 -8.77 -12.89 -7.01
N TYR A 88 -9.07 -13.97 -6.30
CA TYR A 88 -10.10 -14.92 -6.74
C TYR A 88 -11.52 -14.36 -6.54
N ASP A 89 -11.67 -13.39 -5.64
CA ASP A 89 -12.90 -12.59 -5.47
C ASP A 89 -12.54 -11.11 -5.33
N SER A 90 -13.28 -10.24 -6.01
CA SER A 90 -13.01 -8.81 -6.04
C SER A 90 -13.39 -8.07 -4.76
N LEU A 91 -14.10 -8.71 -3.82
CA LEU A 91 -14.65 -8.07 -2.61
C LEU A 91 -15.42 -6.78 -2.93
N ALA A 92 -16.06 -6.73 -4.11
CA ALA A 92 -16.68 -5.51 -4.63
C ALA A 92 -17.69 -4.93 -3.64
N GLY A 93 -17.61 -3.60 -3.43
CA GLY A 93 -18.45 -2.88 -2.48
C GLY A 93 -18.11 -3.06 -1.00
N ARG A 94 -17.10 -3.90 -0.66
CA ARG A 94 -16.64 -4.15 0.72
C ARG A 94 -15.19 -3.73 0.96
N VAL A 95 -14.42 -3.53 -0.12
CA VAL A 95 -13.04 -3.04 -0.07
C VAL A 95 -12.95 -1.62 -0.60
N THR A 96 -12.11 -0.82 0.04
CA THR A 96 -11.63 0.46 -0.48
C THR A 96 -10.11 0.40 -0.54
N THR A 97 -9.57 0.62 -1.72
CA THR A 97 -8.12 0.61 -1.95
C THR A 97 -7.55 2.00 -1.69
N LEU A 98 -6.52 2.08 -0.84
CA LEU A 98 -5.73 3.28 -0.63
C LEU A 98 -4.33 3.06 -1.18
N THR A 99 -3.96 3.81 -2.23
CA THR A 99 -2.59 3.76 -2.77
C THR A 99 -1.69 4.73 -2.01
N LEU A 100 -0.66 4.20 -1.36
CA LEU A 100 0.40 5.03 -0.76
C LEU A 100 1.40 5.41 -1.85
N ARG A 101 1.60 6.72 -2.04
CA ARG A 101 2.62 7.25 -2.94
C ARG A 101 3.95 7.44 -2.22
N PRO A 102 5.07 7.55 -2.96
CA PRO A 102 6.32 8.02 -2.39
C PRO A 102 6.12 9.32 -1.60
N PHE A 103 6.93 9.52 -0.57
CA PHE A 103 6.79 10.69 0.31
C PHE A 103 6.84 11.99 -0.48
N SER A 104 5.89 12.86 -0.17
CA SER A 104 5.92 14.27 -0.51
C SER A 104 7.08 14.98 0.19
N THR A 105 7.45 16.16 -0.31
CA THR A 105 8.44 17.01 0.34
C THR A 105 8.02 17.40 1.76
N ALA A 106 6.73 17.59 2.00
CA ALA A 106 6.19 17.84 3.33
C ALA A 106 6.46 16.66 4.28
N GLU A 107 6.19 15.42 3.87
CA GLU A 107 6.44 14.23 4.69
C GLU A 107 7.94 14.01 4.94
N ILE A 108 8.78 14.23 3.93
CA ILE A 108 10.25 14.14 4.04
C ILE A 108 10.77 15.06 5.16
N TYR A 109 10.24 16.29 5.23
CA TYR A 109 10.65 17.28 6.23
C TYR A 109 9.76 17.29 7.47
N ARG A 110 8.84 16.32 7.62
CA ARG A 110 7.84 16.26 8.71
C ARG A 110 7.03 17.55 8.88
N ALA A 111 6.76 18.23 7.76
CA ALA A 111 5.89 19.39 7.69
C ALA A 111 4.42 18.97 7.59
N ALA A 112 3.52 19.92 7.86
CA ALA A 112 2.10 19.71 7.69
C ALA A 112 1.74 19.38 6.22
N PRO A 113 0.67 18.59 5.98
CA PRO A 113 0.24 18.26 4.63
C PRO A 113 -0.09 19.51 3.82
N CYS A 114 0.12 19.43 2.52
CA CYS A 114 -0.15 20.52 1.60
C CYS A 114 -1.67 20.73 1.48
N ARG A 115 -2.18 21.84 2.02
CA ARG A 115 -3.63 22.17 2.05
C ARG A 115 -4.08 23.02 0.87
N ILE A 116 -3.54 22.76 -0.33
CA ILE A 116 -3.88 23.55 -1.53
C ILE A 116 -5.36 23.45 -1.86
N LEU A 117 -5.92 22.24 -1.84
CA LEU A 117 -7.34 22.04 -2.16
C LEU A 117 -8.24 22.70 -1.12
N ASP A 118 -7.87 22.63 0.16
CA ASP A 118 -8.62 23.30 1.23
C ASP A 118 -8.59 24.83 1.06
N ALA A 119 -7.42 25.39 0.73
CA ALA A 119 -7.25 26.82 0.48
C ALA A 119 -8.07 27.29 -0.73
N VAL A 120 -8.05 26.53 -1.84
CA VAL A 120 -8.84 26.81 -3.04
C VAL A 120 -10.34 26.68 -2.77
N ALA A 121 -10.76 25.70 -1.97
CA ALA A 121 -12.16 25.56 -1.59
C ALA A 121 -12.65 26.71 -0.70
N ALA A 122 -11.79 27.21 0.20
CA ALA A 122 -12.11 28.31 1.09
C ALA A 122 -12.15 29.67 0.37
N ASP A 123 -11.18 29.95 -0.50
CA ASP A 123 -11.17 31.14 -1.35
C ASP A 123 -10.66 30.80 -2.76
N PRO A 124 -11.56 30.48 -3.70
CA PRO A 124 -11.18 30.16 -5.08
C PRO A 124 -10.52 31.32 -5.82
N LYS A 125 -10.75 32.58 -5.39
CA LYS A 125 -10.24 33.77 -6.09
C LYS A 125 -8.85 34.17 -5.58
N ASN A 126 -8.54 33.91 -4.32
CA ASN A 126 -7.24 34.23 -3.73
C ASN A 126 -6.81 33.22 -2.65
N PRO A 127 -6.42 31.98 -3.02
CA PRO A 127 -6.06 30.95 -2.05
C PRO A 127 -4.66 31.12 -1.46
N LEU A 128 -3.80 31.91 -2.09
CA LEU A 128 -2.38 32.03 -1.72
C LEU A 128 -2.13 32.44 -0.25
N PRO A 129 -2.88 33.40 0.34
CA PRO A 129 -2.68 33.78 1.74
C PRO A 129 -3.02 32.68 2.75
N LEU A 130 -3.83 31.68 2.35
CA LEU A 130 -4.22 30.55 3.19
C LEU A 130 -3.18 29.42 3.17
N LEU A 131 -2.22 29.47 2.24
CA LEU A 131 -1.16 28.47 2.14
C LEU A 131 -0.03 28.74 3.14
N PRO A 132 0.59 27.68 3.69
CA PRO A 132 1.79 27.86 4.49
C PRO A 132 2.91 28.47 3.65
N LYS A 133 3.73 29.33 4.27
CA LYS A 133 4.91 29.87 3.59
C LYS A 133 5.84 28.70 3.22
N PRO A 134 6.23 28.57 1.94
CA PRO A 134 7.13 27.50 1.54
C PRO A 134 8.51 27.71 2.18
N ARG A 135 9.16 26.60 2.52
CA ARG A 135 10.59 26.60 2.86
C ARG A 135 11.40 27.10 1.67
N SER A 136 12.38 27.94 1.92
CA SER A 136 13.40 28.32 0.93
C SER A 136 14.36 27.15 0.72
N TYR A 137 14.74 26.92 -0.53
CA TYR A 137 15.69 25.88 -0.91
C TYR A 137 16.83 26.48 -1.72
N ASP A 138 18.04 26.07 -1.40
CA ASP A 138 19.20 26.35 -2.25
C ASP A 138 19.25 25.38 -3.43
N ARG A 139 19.89 25.78 -4.53
CA ARG A 139 19.99 24.95 -5.75
C ARG A 139 20.49 23.52 -5.48
N PRO A 140 21.53 23.29 -4.64
CA PRO A 140 21.98 21.92 -4.33
C PRO A 140 20.91 21.10 -3.59
N GLU A 141 20.15 21.71 -2.68
CA GLU A 141 19.10 21.02 -1.94
C GLU A 141 17.96 20.57 -2.87
N ILE A 142 17.58 21.41 -3.84
CA ILE A 142 16.57 21.05 -4.85
C ILE A 142 17.06 19.86 -5.69
N ILE A 143 18.32 19.90 -6.13
CA ILE A 143 18.90 18.83 -6.93
C ILE A 143 18.92 17.52 -6.14
N ASP A 144 19.37 17.52 -4.89
CA ASP A 144 19.33 16.30 -4.05
C ASP A 144 17.90 15.81 -3.85
N LEU A 145 16.95 16.71 -3.57
CA LEU A 145 15.55 16.34 -3.36
C LEU A 145 14.94 15.66 -4.60
N VAL A 146 15.19 16.19 -5.80
CA VAL A 146 14.71 15.63 -7.07
C VAL A 146 15.38 14.30 -7.37
N VAL A 147 16.72 14.22 -7.26
CA VAL A 147 17.49 13.02 -7.60
C VAL A 147 17.29 11.90 -6.57
N ARG A 148 17.06 12.23 -5.30
CA ARG A 148 16.78 11.26 -4.23
C ARG A 148 15.33 10.79 -4.24
N GLY A 149 14.41 11.59 -4.77
CA GLY A 149 13.00 11.24 -4.93
C GLY A 149 12.27 11.03 -3.60
N GLY A 150 11.04 10.50 -3.67
CA GLY A 150 10.19 10.29 -2.48
C GLY A 150 10.23 8.87 -1.90
N PHE A 151 10.89 7.91 -2.55
CA PHE A 151 10.77 6.49 -2.16
C PHE A 151 11.48 6.25 -0.82
N PRO A 152 10.78 5.81 0.25
CA PRO A 152 11.31 5.79 1.61
C PRO A 152 12.66 5.06 1.73
N GLU A 153 12.79 3.90 1.09
CA GLU A 153 13.96 3.04 1.11
C GLU A 153 15.15 3.66 0.38
N MET A 154 14.91 4.37 -0.74
CA MET A 154 15.98 5.05 -1.48
C MET A 154 16.55 6.24 -0.72
N ARG A 155 15.72 6.92 0.09
CA ARG A 155 16.14 8.10 0.83
C ARG A 155 17.12 7.79 1.95
N GLN A 156 17.15 6.56 2.47
CA GLN A 156 18.05 6.13 3.53
C GLN A 156 19.44 5.69 3.02
N LEU A 157 19.62 5.56 1.71
CA LEU A 157 20.86 5.02 1.13
C LEU A 157 21.89 6.11 0.79
N PRO A 158 23.19 5.77 0.85
CA PRO A 158 24.25 6.56 0.23
C PRO A 158 24.08 6.64 -1.31
N ASP A 159 24.71 7.64 -1.92
CA ASP A 159 24.53 7.98 -3.35
C ASP A 159 24.86 6.82 -4.29
N ARG A 160 25.95 6.10 -4.03
CA ARG A 160 26.40 4.96 -4.85
C ARG A 160 25.41 3.80 -4.81
N ASP A 161 24.95 3.42 -3.63
CA ASP A 161 24.05 2.28 -3.42
C ASP A 161 22.65 2.56 -3.98
N ARG A 162 22.23 3.84 -3.91
CA ARG A 162 20.98 4.32 -4.49
C ARG A 162 20.93 4.14 -6.00
N MET A 163 21.99 4.52 -6.73
CA MET A 163 22.00 4.34 -8.19
C MET A 163 21.88 2.87 -8.58
N GLY A 164 22.67 1.99 -7.93
CA GLY A 164 22.59 0.54 -8.18
C GLY A 164 21.21 -0.04 -7.88
N ARG A 165 20.59 0.38 -6.77
CA ARG A 165 19.26 -0.08 -6.39
C ARG A 165 18.16 0.42 -7.33
N SER A 166 18.26 1.66 -7.83
CA SER A 166 17.33 2.21 -8.82
C SER A 166 17.37 1.45 -10.15
N SER A 167 18.57 1.13 -10.64
CA SER A 167 18.72 0.31 -11.85
C SER A 167 18.13 -1.09 -11.66
N ASN A 168 18.51 -1.79 -10.59
CA ASN A 168 17.98 -3.13 -10.31
C ASN A 168 16.45 -3.14 -10.13
N TYR A 169 15.88 -2.09 -9.55
CA TYR A 169 14.43 -1.97 -9.40
C TYR A 169 13.73 -1.85 -10.76
N VAL A 170 14.24 -1.00 -11.67
CA VAL A 170 13.70 -0.86 -13.03
C VAL A 170 13.82 -2.18 -13.78
N ASP A 171 14.98 -2.84 -13.71
CA ASP A 171 15.20 -4.14 -14.35
C ASP A 171 14.20 -5.18 -13.82
N SER A 172 13.98 -5.24 -12.51
CA SER A 172 13.02 -6.17 -11.90
C SER A 172 11.56 -5.93 -12.33
N ILE A 173 11.17 -4.66 -12.53
CA ILE A 173 9.84 -4.31 -13.06
C ILE A 173 9.73 -4.75 -14.51
N ILE A 174 10.72 -4.43 -15.33
CA ILE A 174 10.73 -4.79 -16.75
C ILE A 174 10.66 -6.31 -16.90
N GLU A 175 11.51 -7.05 -16.21
CA GLU A 175 11.53 -8.52 -16.26
C GLU A 175 10.21 -9.13 -15.79
N ARG A 176 9.59 -8.60 -14.73
CA ARG A 176 8.35 -9.15 -14.16
C ARG A 176 7.11 -8.78 -14.99
N ASP A 177 7.00 -7.53 -15.43
CA ASP A 177 5.78 -6.99 -16.05
C ASP A 177 5.77 -7.17 -17.57
N VAL A 178 6.93 -7.12 -18.24
CA VAL A 178 7.00 -7.35 -19.70
C VAL A 178 6.77 -8.83 -20.03
N VAL A 179 7.29 -9.75 -19.22
CA VAL A 179 7.08 -11.19 -19.41
C VAL A 179 5.62 -11.60 -19.13
N ALA A 180 4.97 -10.97 -18.15
CA ALA A 180 3.55 -11.20 -17.84
C ALA A 180 2.62 -10.70 -18.96
N THR A 181 3.00 -9.62 -19.66
CA THR A 181 2.21 -9.05 -20.76
C THR A 181 2.39 -9.83 -22.07
N ALA A 182 3.59 -10.34 -22.34
CA ALA A 182 3.90 -11.12 -23.55
C ALA A 182 3.17 -12.47 -23.61
N SER A 183 2.84 -13.06 -22.46
CA SER A 183 2.11 -14.34 -22.34
C SER A 183 0.58 -14.20 -22.50
N HIS A 184 0.06 -12.98 -22.65
CA HIS A 184 -1.37 -12.69 -22.86
C HIS A 184 -1.74 -12.37 -24.32
N PHE A 185 -0.80 -12.43 -25.27
CA PHE A 185 -1.13 -12.29 -26.69
C PHE A 185 -1.61 -13.63 -27.25
N PRO A 186 -2.86 -13.74 -27.77
CA PRO A 186 -3.27 -14.93 -28.50
C PRO A 186 -2.40 -15.07 -29.75
N THR A 187 -1.71 -16.20 -29.88
CA THR A 187 -1.02 -16.57 -31.12
C THR A 187 -2.02 -16.50 -32.29
N PRO A 188 -1.72 -15.76 -33.37
CA PRO A 188 -2.60 -15.72 -34.52
C PRO A 188 -2.72 -17.14 -35.10
N LYS A 189 -3.95 -17.65 -35.18
CA LYS A 189 -4.24 -18.92 -35.85
C LYS A 189 -3.80 -18.80 -37.32
N ARG A 190 -2.89 -19.67 -37.74
CA ARG A 190 -2.55 -19.88 -39.15
C ARG A 190 -3.68 -20.64 -39.85
#